data_AF-A0A845S276-F1
#
_entry.id   AF-A0A845S276-F1
#
_cell.length_a   1.000
_cell.length_b   1.000
_cell.length_c   1.000
_cell.angle_alpha   90.00
_cell.angle_beta   90.00
_cell.angle_gamma   90.00
#
_symmetry.space_group_name_H-M   'P 1'
#
loop_
_entity.id
_entity.type
_entity.pdbx_description
1 polymer ?
#
loop_
_entity_poly.entity_id
_entity_poly.type
_entity_poly.pdbx_seq_one_letter_code
_entity_poly.pdbx_strand_id
1 'polypeptide(L)'
;KSENILINSILEPLKKIKNLEVILGDVGLFKILIDSLELPARWKLRLVKNFSRREYFEDMLKRLETNYDLDQKAIKLDTKRLEDLEKLDPNSIIGGRTVSEIVKRFNKKIKDPRDDYKGKKNVKIIRDFLNINTSIQNAESTILSFFSKNKLNNSSIKSYLKKISKINKEIGKKYSINFKTNFGRNTDYYSGVVFLAFTKKKSKIIELARGGEYNSLLRTLGYTKDIPAIGGAINLNELINL
;
A
#
# COMPACT_ATOMS: atom_id res chain seq x y z
N LYS A 1 19.95 5.42 -6.78
CA LYS A 1 20.71 6.39 -7.64
C LYS A 1 20.01 6.48 -8.98
N SER A 2 19.57 5.35 -9.52
CA SER A 2 18.78 5.23 -10.75
C SER A 2 17.43 5.97 -10.67
N GLU A 3 16.79 6.01 -9.49
CA GLU A 3 15.45 6.61 -9.33
C GLU A 3 15.45 8.10 -9.61
N ASN A 4 16.32 8.84 -8.94
CA ASN A 4 16.44 10.28 -9.12
C ASN A 4 16.83 10.65 -10.55
N ILE A 5 17.77 9.89 -11.13
CA ILE A 5 18.22 10.12 -12.50
C ILE A 5 17.04 9.97 -13.45
N LEU A 6 16.27 8.88 -13.35
CA LEU A 6 15.12 8.66 -14.23
C LEU A 6 14.04 9.74 -14.03
N ILE A 7 13.65 10.04 -12.79
CA ILE A 7 12.63 11.05 -12.50
C ILE A 7 13.08 12.39 -13.09
N ASN A 8 14.32 12.80 -12.85
CA ASN A 8 14.85 14.04 -13.40
C ASN A 8 14.87 14.00 -14.94
N SER A 9 15.31 12.91 -15.57
CA SER A 9 15.31 12.78 -17.04
C SER A 9 13.93 12.90 -17.67
N ILE A 10 12.87 12.46 -16.97
CA ILE A 10 11.48 12.60 -17.43
C ILE A 10 10.95 14.02 -17.19
N LEU A 11 11.32 14.66 -16.09
CA LEU A 11 10.85 15.99 -15.74
C LEU A 11 11.59 17.13 -16.48
N GLU A 12 12.87 16.95 -16.81
CA GLU A 12 13.68 18.00 -17.45
C GLU A 12 13.09 18.48 -18.80
N PRO A 13 12.60 17.62 -19.70
CA PRO A 13 11.90 18.07 -20.92
C PRO A 13 10.64 18.90 -20.63
N LEU A 14 10.01 18.68 -19.47
CA LEU A 14 8.76 19.34 -19.08
C LEU A 14 8.98 20.67 -18.36
N LYS A 15 10.22 21.00 -17.94
CA LYS A 15 10.50 22.13 -17.03
C LYS A 15 10.06 23.51 -17.53
N LYS A 16 9.88 23.68 -18.85
CA LYS A 16 9.41 24.95 -19.46
C LYS A 16 7.89 25.10 -19.41
N ILE A 17 7.16 24.07 -19.03
CA ILE A 17 5.71 24.11 -18.92
C ILE A 17 5.31 24.96 -17.72
N LYS A 18 4.49 25.98 -17.98
CA LYS A 18 3.98 26.87 -16.94
C LYS A 18 3.16 26.08 -15.92
N ASN A 19 3.34 26.40 -14.63
CA ASN A 19 2.64 25.77 -13.51
C ASN A 19 2.81 24.24 -13.47
N LEU A 20 3.98 23.73 -13.88
CA LEU A 20 4.31 22.32 -13.71
C LEU A 20 4.33 21.97 -12.21
N GLU A 21 3.46 21.06 -11.82
CA GLU A 21 3.37 20.49 -10.48
C GLU A 21 3.73 19.00 -10.54
N VAL A 22 4.35 18.49 -9.48
CA VAL A 22 4.71 17.08 -9.36
C VAL A 22 4.08 16.52 -8.08
N ILE A 23 3.43 15.37 -8.19
CA ILE A 23 3.05 14.54 -7.04
C ILE A 23 4.07 13.41 -6.93
N LEU A 24 4.63 13.21 -5.74
CA LEU A 24 5.47 12.08 -5.39
C LEU A 24 4.77 11.22 -4.34
N GLY A 25 4.98 9.91 -4.38
CA GLY A 25 4.59 8.98 -3.32
C GLY A 25 5.57 7.82 -3.24
N ASP A 26 5.41 6.96 -2.25
CA ASP A 26 6.12 5.69 -2.16
C ASP A 26 5.16 4.61 -1.64
N VAL A 27 4.77 3.69 -2.53
CA VAL A 27 3.79 2.64 -2.24
C VAL A 27 4.32 1.67 -1.17
N GLY A 28 5.64 1.51 -1.07
CA GLY A 28 6.27 0.62 -0.10
C GLY A 28 6.12 1.11 1.34
N LEU A 29 5.94 2.42 1.57
CA LEU A 29 5.67 2.95 2.91
C LEU A 29 4.38 2.40 3.51
N PHE A 30 3.36 2.10 2.69
CA PHE A 30 2.13 1.51 3.19
C PHE A 30 2.37 0.11 3.76
N LYS A 31 3.23 -0.69 3.13
CA LYS A 31 3.63 -2.00 3.67
C LYS A 31 4.36 -1.84 5.02
N ILE A 32 5.29 -0.89 5.10
CA ILE A 32 6.01 -0.58 6.35
C ILE A 32 5.03 -0.19 7.47
N LEU A 33 4.03 0.63 7.16
CA LEU A 33 2.97 0.99 8.10
C LEU A 33 2.24 -0.26 8.60
N ILE A 34 1.70 -1.07 7.69
CA ILE A 34 0.91 -2.25 8.04
C ILE A 34 1.72 -3.27 8.86
N ASP A 35 3.00 -3.46 8.51
CA ASP A 35 3.90 -4.35 9.26
C ASP A 35 4.13 -3.85 10.69
N SER A 36 4.06 -2.52 10.92
CA SER A 36 4.23 -1.88 12.24
C SER A 36 2.99 -1.95 13.12
N LEU A 37 1.81 -2.27 12.57
CA LEU A 37 0.56 -2.31 13.34
C LEU A 37 0.41 -3.61 14.13
N GLU A 38 -0.24 -3.52 15.29
CA GLU A 38 -0.71 -4.68 16.06
C GLU A 38 -1.95 -5.26 15.35
N LEU A 39 -1.75 -6.08 14.32
CA LEU A 39 -2.79 -6.73 13.52
C LEU A 39 -2.44 -8.21 13.27
N PRO A 40 -3.43 -9.11 13.11
CA PRO A 40 -3.12 -10.48 12.74
C PRO A 40 -2.44 -10.55 11.38
N ALA A 41 -1.53 -11.50 11.20
CA ALA A 41 -0.75 -11.64 9.96
C ALA A 41 -1.63 -11.73 8.71
N ARG A 42 -2.80 -12.37 8.82
CA ARG A 42 -3.77 -12.47 7.73
C ARG A 42 -4.36 -11.11 7.33
N TRP A 43 -4.65 -10.24 8.29
CA TRP A 43 -5.12 -8.89 8.01
C TRP A 43 -4.05 -8.05 7.35
N LYS A 44 -2.81 -8.11 7.88
CA LYS A 44 -1.66 -7.43 7.27
C LYS A 44 -1.50 -7.81 5.80
N LEU A 45 -1.49 -9.11 5.51
CA LEU A 45 -1.38 -9.63 4.15
C LEU A 45 -2.52 -9.15 3.24
N ARG A 46 -3.77 -9.20 3.72
CA ARG A 46 -4.93 -8.76 2.93
C ARG A 46 -4.92 -7.25 2.68
N LEU A 47 -4.54 -6.43 3.67
CA LEU A 47 -4.49 -4.97 3.54
C LEU A 47 -3.46 -4.56 2.51
N VAL A 48 -2.25 -5.15 2.56
CA VAL A 48 -1.19 -4.90 1.57
C VAL A 48 -1.61 -5.37 0.19
N LYS A 49 -2.13 -6.61 0.06
CA LYS A 49 -2.53 -7.19 -1.23
C LYS A 49 -3.63 -6.40 -1.93
N ASN A 50 -4.56 -5.82 -1.20
CA ASN A 50 -5.71 -5.13 -1.76
C ASN A 50 -5.60 -3.61 -1.64
N PHE A 51 -4.39 -3.07 -1.41
CA PHE A 51 -4.20 -1.63 -1.21
C PHE A 51 -4.76 -0.79 -2.37
N SER A 52 -4.69 -1.32 -3.59
CA SER A 52 -5.15 -0.66 -4.80
C SER A 52 -6.64 -0.74 -5.08
N ARG A 53 -7.31 -1.75 -4.53
CA ARG A 53 -8.73 -2.01 -4.73
C ARG A 53 -9.55 -1.14 -3.79
N ARG A 54 -9.68 0.15 -4.10
CA ARG A 54 -10.23 1.19 -3.20
C ARG A 54 -11.51 0.79 -2.46
N GLU A 55 -12.54 0.38 -3.19
CA GLU A 55 -13.84 0.02 -2.60
C GLU A 55 -13.71 -1.18 -1.66
N TYR A 56 -13.08 -2.26 -2.14
CA TYR A 56 -12.81 -3.45 -1.33
C TYR A 56 -11.93 -3.18 -0.11
N PHE A 57 -10.94 -2.29 -0.26
CA PHE A 57 -10.07 -1.86 0.81
C PHE A 57 -10.84 -1.09 1.89
N GLU A 58 -11.73 -0.18 1.51
CA GLU A 58 -12.59 0.52 2.46
C GLU A 58 -13.54 -0.43 3.18
N ASP A 59 -14.12 -1.40 2.47
CA ASP A 59 -14.94 -2.44 3.11
C ASP A 59 -14.13 -3.30 4.10
N MET A 60 -12.89 -3.63 3.75
CA MET A 60 -11.98 -4.29 4.68
C MET A 60 -11.70 -3.44 5.92
N LEU A 61 -11.45 -2.14 5.78
CA LEU A 61 -11.25 -1.25 6.92
C LEU A 61 -12.50 -1.17 7.80
N LYS A 62 -13.70 -1.05 7.20
CA LYS A 62 -14.97 -1.06 7.93
C LYS A 62 -15.10 -2.35 8.76
N ARG A 63 -14.85 -3.51 8.17
CA ARG A 63 -14.90 -4.81 8.86
C ARG A 63 -13.90 -4.89 10.01
N LEU A 64 -12.68 -4.38 9.81
CA LEU A 64 -11.64 -4.34 10.84
C LEU A 64 -11.99 -3.36 11.98
N GLU A 65 -12.68 -2.27 11.67
CA GLU A 65 -13.09 -1.25 12.63
C GLU A 65 -14.24 -1.71 13.53
N THR A 66 -15.19 -2.44 12.95
CA THR A 66 -16.51 -2.68 13.55
C THR A 66 -16.76 -4.14 13.95
N ASN A 67 -15.94 -5.09 13.49
CA ASN A 67 -16.23 -6.53 13.55
C ASN A 67 -17.60 -6.92 12.95
N TYR A 68 -18.17 -6.07 12.09
CA TYR A 68 -19.59 -6.07 11.67
C TYR A 68 -20.02 -7.29 10.84
N ASP A 69 -19.09 -8.08 10.32
CA ASP A 69 -19.37 -9.15 9.34
C ASP A 69 -19.54 -10.54 9.99
N LEU A 70 -19.85 -10.59 11.29
CA LEU A 70 -19.94 -11.81 12.05
C LEU A 70 -21.41 -12.16 12.30
N ASP A 71 -22.01 -12.96 11.41
CA ASP A 71 -23.25 -13.66 11.72
C ASP A 71 -22.97 -14.66 12.85
N GLN A 72 -23.33 -14.27 14.07
CA GLN A 72 -23.13 -15.09 15.26
C GLN A 72 -23.85 -16.44 15.17
N LYS A 73 -24.94 -16.56 14.39
CA LYS A 73 -25.65 -17.82 14.19
C LYS A 73 -24.86 -18.76 13.28
N ALA A 74 -24.36 -18.26 12.14
CA ALA A 74 -23.48 -19.02 11.26
C ALA A 74 -22.20 -19.46 11.98
N ILE A 75 -21.62 -18.61 12.83
CA ILE A 75 -20.45 -18.94 13.64
C ILE A 75 -20.74 -20.06 14.63
N LYS A 76 -21.85 -19.99 15.38
CA LYS A 76 -22.25 -21.06 16.31
C LYS A 76 -22.48 -22.39 15.58
N LEU A 77 -23.14 -22.36 14.42
CA LEU A 77 -23.36 -23.55 13.60
C LEU A 77 -22.05 -24.16 13.10
N ASP A 78 -21.14 -23.35 12.57
CA ASP A 78 -19.86 -23.85 12.08
C ASP A 78 -18.94 -24.32 13.23
N THR A 79 -19.00 -23.69 14.41
CA THR A 79 -18.29 -24.18 15.61
C THR A 79 -18.82 -25.54 16.06
N LYS A 80 -20.14 -25.78 16.00
CA LYS A 80 -20.70 -27.12 16.30
C LYS A 80 -20.18 -28.18 15.33
N ARG A 81 -20.08 -27.84 14.04
CA ARG A 81 -19.49 -28.74 13.03
C ARG A 81 -18.00 -29.02 13.27
N LEU A 82 -17.27 -28.09 13.90
CA LEU A 82 -15.89 -28.34 14.30
C LEU A 82 -15.79 -29.45 15.34
N GLU A 83 -16.67 -29.44 16.36
CA GLU A 83 -16.71 -30.50 17.37
C GLU A 83 -16.98 -31.88 16.76
N ASP A 84 -17.82 -31.93 15.71
CA ASP A 84 -18.07 -33.17 14.97
C ASP A 84 -16.85 -33.61 14.15
N LEU A 85 -16.13 -32.67 13.54
CA LEU A 85 -14.88 -32.94 12.82
C LEU A 85 -13.77 -33.44 13.74
N GLU A 86 -13.68 -32.91 14.96
CA GLU A 86 -12.65 -33.31 15.95
C GLU A 86 -12.85 -34.75 16.46
N LYS A 87 -14.05 -35.33 16.30
CA LYS A 87 -14.34 -36.73 16.64
C LYS A 87 -13.99 -37.71 15.52
N LEU A 88 -13.69 -37.24 14.30
CA LEU A 88 -13.31 -38.09 13.18
C LEU A 88 -11.82 -38.45 13.21
N ASP A 89 -11.44 -39.49 12.48
CA ASP A 89 -10.03 -39.83 12.28
C ASP A 89 -9.26 -38.65 11.64
N PRO A 90 -8.20 -38.12 12.28
CA PRO A 90 -7.38 -37.02 11.78
C PRO A 90 -6.81 -37.21 10.36
N ASN A 91 -6.65 -38.46 9.93
CA ASN A 91 -6.10 -38.83 8.62
C ASN A 91 -7.17 -39.03 7.54
N SER A 92 -8.44 -39.09 7.92
CA SER A 92 -9.55 -39.23 6.96
C SER A 92 -9.63 -38.03 6.01
N ILE A 93 -9.99 -38.28 4.75
CA ILE A 93 -10.02 -37.26 3.69
C ILE A 93 -11.45 -36.76 3.46
N ILE A 94 -11.62 -35.44 3.51
CA ILE A 94 -12.87 -34.75 3.18
C ILE A 94 -12.56 -33.65 2.18
N GLY A 95 -13.15 -33.72 0.98
CA GLY A 95 -12.95 -32.69 -0.06
C GLY A 95 -11.49 -32.47 -0.45
N GLY A 96 -10.68 -33.54 -0.45
CA GLY A 96 -9.26 -33.50 -0.81
C GLY A 96 -8.31 -32.98 0.27
N ARG A 97 -8.76 -32.84 1.53
CA ARG A 97 -7.91 -32.48 2.69
C ARG A 97 -8.11 -33.46 3.82
N THR A 98 -7.10 -33.63 4.66
CA THR A 98 -7.25 -34.41 5.90
C THR A 98 -8.11 -33.64 6.89
N VAL A 99 -8.83 -34.37 7.76
CA VAL A 99 -9.59 -33.77 8.87
C VAL A 99 -8.69 -32.90 9.74
N SER A 100 -7.48 -33.37 10.07
CA SER A 100 -6.49 -32.58 10.84
C SER A 100 -6.16 -31.23 10.20
N GLU A 101 -6.00 -31.17 8.88
CA GLU A 101 -5.78 -29.92 8.16
C GLU A 101 -6.99 -28.99 8.21
N ILE A 102 -8.20 -29.54 8.06
CA ILE A 102 -9.46 -28.79 8.10
C ILE A 102 -9.63 -28.15 9.48
N VAL A 103 -9.51 -28.95 10.56
CA VAL A 103 -9.60 -28.49 11.96
C VAL A 103 -8.56 -27.41 12.23
N LYS A 104 -7.29 -27.64 11.84
CA LYS A 104 -6.20 -26.66 12.01
C LYS A 104 -6.49 -25.33 11.32
N ARG A 105 -6.99 -25.36 10.08
CA ARG A 105 -7.34 -24.14 9.32
C ARG A 105 -8.55 -23.44 9.91
N PHE A 106 -9.55 -24.20 10.37
CA PHE A 106 -10.74 -23.65 10.99
C PHE A 106 -10.39 -22.94 12.30
N ASN A 107 -9.66 -23.61 13.20
CA ASN A 107 -9.15 -23.02 14.45
C ASN A 107 -8.32 -21.75 14.22
N LYS A 108 -7.49 -21.73 13.18
CA LYS A 108 -6.76 -20.51 12.77
C LYS A 108 -7.70 -19.38 12.33
N LYS A 109 -8.81 -19.69 11.63
CA LYS A 109 -9.82 -18.72 11.19
C LYS A 109 -10.69 -18.20 12.33
N ILE A 110 -10.95 -19.00 13.37
CA ILE A 110 -11.67 -18.54 14.57
C ILE A 110 -10.83 -17.50 15.32
N LYS A 111 -9.54 -17.79 15.52
CA LYS A 111 -8.62 -16.96 16.30
C LYS A 111 -8.22 -15.66 15.59
N ASP A 112 -8.27 -15.62 14.25
CA ASP A 112 -8.04 -14.41 13.45
C ASP A 112 -9.34 -13.58 13.28
N PRO A 113 -9.28 -12.28 13.58
CA PRO A 113 -9.68 -11.68 14.84
C PRO A 113 -11.19 -11.79 15.08
N ARG A 114 -11.54 -12.50 16.16
CA ARG A 114 -12.81 -12.40 16.86
C ARG A 114 -12.65 -11.82 18.28
N ASP A 115 -11.39 -11.61 18.71
CA ASP A 115 -11.05 -11.17 20.05
C ASP A 115 -10.32 -9.81 20.03
N ASP A 116 -10.77 -8.88 20.86
CA ASP A 116 -10.06 -7.72 21.45
C ASP A 116 -9.01 -6.95 20.60
N TYR A 117 -9.17 -6.92 19.28
CA TYR A 117 -8.25 -6.14 18.45
C TYR A 117 -8.55 -4.65 18.61
N LYS A 118 -7.48 -3.86 18.71
CA LYS A 118 -7.48 -2.39 18.56
C LYS A 118 -7.84 -1.96 17.13
N GLY A 119 -8.80 -2.63 16.49
CA GLY A 119 -9.21 -2.47 15.09
C GLY A 119 -9.58 -1.03 14.77
N LYS A 120 -10.42 -0.40 15.61
CA LYS A 120 -10.73 1.05 15.51
C LYS A 120 -9.49 1.92 15.51
N LYS A 121 -8.56 1.69 16.45
CA LYS A 121 -7.30 2.44 16.54
C LYS A 121 -6.43 2.24 15.29
N ASN A 122 -6.25 0.99 14.85
CA ASN A 122 -5.44 0.66 13.68
C ASN A 122 -6.04 1.24 12.39
N VAL A 123 -7.36 1.17 12.23
CA VAL A 123 -8.07 1.77 11.09
C VAL A 123 -7.92 3.28 11.09
N LYS A 124 -8.02 3.93 12.26
CA LYS A 124 -7.73 5.37 12.40
C LYS A 124 -6.30 5.69 11.95
N ILE A 125 -5.30 4.94 12.42
CA ILE A 125 -3.90 5.12 12.02
C ILE A 125 -3.75 4.95 10.50
N ILE A 126 -4.37 3.93 9.90
CA ILE A 126 -4.33 3.71 8.44
C ILE A 126 -4.94 4.90 7.69
N ARG A 127 -6.14 5.36 8.09
CA ARG A 127 -6.81 6.52 7.46
C ARG A 127 -5.97 7.79 7.61
N ASP A 128 -5.46 8.07 8.81
CA ASP A 128 -4.61 9.23 9.08
C ASP A 128 -3.33 9.19 8.23
N PHE A 129 -2.71 8.02 8.09
CA PHE A 129 -1.54 7.84 7.22
C PHE A 129 -1.88 8.15 5.77
N LEU A 130 -2.99 7.63 5.24
CA LEU A 130 -3.41 7.83 3.85
C LEU A 130 -3.80 9.28 3.53
N ASN A 131 -4.05 10.10 4.56
CA ASN A 131 -4.35 11.52 4.40
C ASN A 131 -3.10 12.42 4.46
N ILE A 132 -1.90 11.87 4.70
CA ILE A 132 -0.67 12.64 4.68
C ILE A 132 -0.44 13.24 3.28
N ASN A 133 -0.39 14.56 3.24
CA ASN A 133 -0.20 15.39 2.06
C ASN A 133 0.66 16.59 2.47
N THR A 134 1.90 16.65 2.02
CA THR A 134 2.91 17.61 2.51
C THR A 134 3.94 17.91 1.42
N SER A 135 4.69 19.00 1.54
CA SER A 135 5.78 19.27 0.61
C SER A 135 6.88 18.22 0.71
N ILE A 136 7.62 17.97 -0.38
CA ILE A 136 8.72 16.99 -0.36
C ILE A 136 9.80 17.33 0.68
N GLN A 137 9.96 18.61 1.02
CA GLN A 137 10.89 19.09 2.03
C GLN A 137 10.50 18.63 3.44
N ASN A 138 9.19 18.57 3.70
CA ASN A 138 8.63 18.17 4.99
C ASN A 138 8.24 16.68 5.04
N ALA A 139 8.37 15.94 3.94
CA ALA A 139 7.92 14.55 3.87
C ALA A 139 8.58 13.66 4.93
N GLU A 140 9.91 13.72 5.07
CA GLU A 140 10.65 12.90 6.03
C GLU A 140 10.23 13.19 7.48
N SER A 141 10.23 14.46 7.88
CA SER A 141 9.86 14.88 9.24
C SER A 141 8.39 14.56 9.56
N THR A 142 7.49 14.76 8.59
CA THR A 142 6.06 14.43 8.73
C THR A 142 5.85 12.94 8.97
N ILE A 143 6.52 12.09 8.19
CA ILE A 143 6.40 10.63 8.33
C ILE A 143 7.02 10.16 9.65
N LEU A 144 8.19 10.66 10.04
CA LEU A 144 8.83 10.31 11.32
C LEU A 144 7.96 10.73 12.52
N SER A 145 7.42 11.95 12.49
CA SER A 145 6.49 12.44 13.51
C SER A 145 5.24 11.56 13.59
N PHE A 146 4.68 11.18 12.44
CA PHE A 146 3.54 10.27 12.36
C PHE A 146 3.84 8.91 13.02
N PHE A 147 4.99 8.30 12.71
CA PHE A 147 5.38 7.01 13.29
C PHE A 147 5.63 7.12 14.80
N SER A 148 6.30 8.18 15.24
CA SER A 148 6.55 8.46 16.67
C SER A 148 5.25 8.66 17.45
N LYS A 149 4.35 9.54 16.96
CA LYS A 149 3.04 9.83 17.58
C LYS A 149 2.19 8.57 17.77
N ASN A 150 2.25 7.65 16.82
CA ASN A 150 1.48 6.40 16.85
C ASN A 150 2.23 5.23 17.50
N LYS A 151 3.44 5.45 18.03
CA LYS A 151 4.32 4.43 18.65
C LYS A 151 4.61 3.25 17.72
N LEU A 152 4.80 3.54 16.44
CA LEU A 152 5.09 2.54 15.41
C LEU A 152 6.59 2.27 15.33
N ASN A 153 7.01 1.03 15.49
CA ASN A 153 8.42 0.63 15.41
C ASN A 153 8.66 -0.24 14.18
N ASN A 154 9.36 0.31 13.18
CA ASN A 154 9.86 -0.45 12.03
C ASN A 154 11.14 0.22 11.49
N SER A 155 12.28 -0.41 11.76
CA SER A 155 13.60 0.10 11.35
C SER A 155 13.76 0.24 9.84
N SER A 156 12.99 -0.51 9.05
CA SER A 156 13.02 -0.45 7.59
C SER A 156 12.53 0.90 7.07
N ILE A 157 11.76 1.69 7.84
CA ILE A 157 11.31 3.02 7.41
C ILE A 157 12.48 3.93 6.99
N LYS A 158 13.64 3.78 7.63
CA LYS A 158 14.83 4.60 7.38
C LYS A 158 15.32 4.50 5.93
N SER A 159 15.22 3.33 5.30
CA SER A 159 15.68 3.14 3.92
C SER A 159 14.76 3.84 2.91
N TYR A 160 13.44 3.78 3.14
CA TYR A 160 12.44 4.49 2.33
C TYR A 160 12.57 6.01 2.50
N LEU A 161 12.73 6.48 3.74
CA LEU A 161 12.95 7.90 3.99
C LEU A 161 14.23 8.41 3.35
N LYS A 162 15.35 7.67 3.47
CA LYS A 162 16.60 8.02 2.80
C LYS A 162 16.44 8.18 1.28
N LYS A 163 15.59 7.36 0.64
CA LYS A 163 15.27 7.49 -0.78
C LYS A 163 14.53 8.81 -1.06
N ILE A 164 13.49 9.11 -0.29
CA ILE A 164 12.71 10.36 -0.39
C ILE A 164 13.60 11.59 -0.16
N SER A 165 14.44 11.59 0.87
CA SER A 165 15.37 12.69 1.17
C SER A 165 16.40 12.90 0.06
N LYS A 166 16.83 11.82 -0.60
CA LYS A 166 17.72 11.91 -1.76
C LYS A 166 17.03 12.55 -2.96
N ILE A 167 15.78 12.19 -3.24
CA ILE A 167 14.95 12.83 -4.28
C ILE A 167 14.78 14.32 -3.96
N ASN A 168 14.45 14.66 -2.71
CA ASN A 168 14.32 16.03 -2.25
C ASN A 168 15.61 16.84 -2.51
N LYS A 169 16.77 16.29 -2.11
CA LYS A 169 18.06 16.96 -2.26
C LYS A 169 18.40 17.26 -3.73
N GLU A 170 18.13 16.34 -4.64
CA GLU A 170 18.55 16.45 -6.05
C GLU A 170 17.51 17.13 -6.95
N ILE A 171 16.22 16.96 -6.65
CA ILE A 171 15.10 17.34 -7.54
C ILE A 171 14.15 18.33 -6.85
N GLY A 172 14.03 18.30 -5.52
CA GLY A 172 13.07 19.10 -4.76
C GLY A 172 13.27 20.62 -4.80
N LYS A 173 14.45 21.10 -5.22
CA LYS A 173 14.70 22.54 -5.49
C LYS A 173 14.31 22.97 -6.91
N LYS A 174 14.21 22.02 -7.84
CA LYS A 174 13.98 22.29 -9.27
C LYS A 174 12.49 22.33 -9.63
N TYR A 175 11.66 21.61 -8.89
CA TYR A 175 10.24 21.41 -9.19
C TYR A 175 9.39 21.64 -7.95
N SER A 176 8.14 22.07 -8.14
CA SER A 176 7.13 22.08 -7.09
C SER A 176 6.64 20.65 -6.85
N ILE A 177 7.13 20.01 -5.79
CA ILE A 177 6.81 18.60 -5.47
C ILE A 177 5.99 18.49 -4.20
N ASN A 178 4.80 17.93 -4.36
CA ASN A 178 3.92 17.56 -3.27
C ASN A 178 4.01 16.05 -3.02
N PHE A 179 4.24 15.65 -1.78
CA PHE A 179 4.34 14.26 -1.36
C PHE A 179 3.01 13.77 -0.75
N LYS A 180 2.52 12.63 -1.25
CA LYS A 180 1.28 11.99 -0.78
C LYS A 180 1.52 10.50 -0.55
N THR A 181 1.17 10.03 0.65
CA THR A 181 1.31 8.61 1.03
C THR A 181 0.29 7.69 0.35
N ASN A 182 -0.86 8.23 -0.07
CA ASN A 182 -1.88 7.48 -0.81
C ASN A 182 -1.69 7.50 -2.33
N PHE A 183 -0.69 8.23 -2.84
CA PHE A 183 -0.45 8.33 -4.27
C PHE A 183 0.21 7.05 -4.81
N GLY A 184 -0.11 6.68 -6.05
CA GLY A 184 0.33 5.44 -6.70
C GLY A 184 -0.46 4.19 -6.33
N ARG A 185 -1.29 4.24 -5.28
CA ARG A 185 -2.06 3.07 -4.85
C ARG A 185 -3.01 2.52 -5.91
N ASN A 186 -3.45 3.31 -6.90
CA ASN A 186 -4.40 2.87 -7.92
C ASN A 186 -3.82 1.87 -8.95
N THR A 187 -2.56 1.51 -8.82
CA THR A 187 -1.84 0.72 -9.79
C THR A 187 -1.11 -0.41 -9.09
N ASP A 188 -1.58 -1.63 -9.33
CA ASP A 188 -1.18 -2.83 -8.58
C ASP A 188 0.29 -3.23 -8.79
N TYR A 189 0.93 -2.74 -9.85
CA TYR A 189 2.31 -3.11 -10.17
C TYR A 189 3.37 -2.22 -9.53
N TYR A 190 3.03 -1.05 -8.98
CA TYR A 190 4.01 -0.20 -8.32
C TYR A 190 4.40 -0.75 -6.94
N SER A 191 5.69 -0.75 -6.65
CA SER A 191 6.27 -1.34 -5.43
C SER A 191 7.09 -0.37 -4.58
N GLY A 192 7.27 0.87 -5.01
CA GLY A 192 8.13 1.85 -4.37
C GLY A 192 7.77 3.29 -4.76
N VAL A 193 8.78 4.11 -5.03
CA VAL A 193 8.57 5.52 -5.42
C VAL A 193 7.74 5.61 -6.69
N VAL A 194 6.79 6.54 -6.70
CA VAL A 194 5.91 6.85 -7.82
C VAL A 194 5.83 8.36 -8.00
N PHE A 195 5.62 8.81 -9.24
CA PHE A 195 5.44 10.24 -9.52
C PHE A 195 4.40 10.49 -10.61
N LEU A 196 3.83 11.69 -10.59
CA LEU A 196 3.01 12.28 -11.65
C LEU A 196 3.44 13.73 -11.83
N ALA A 197 3.80 14.10 -13.05
CA ALA A 197 3.97 15.47 -13.48
C ALA A 197 2.70 15.93 -14.20
N PHE A 198 2.17 17.08 -13.81
CA PHE A 198 0.92 17.60 -14.36
C PHE A 198 0.92 19.12 -14.37
N THR A 199 0.02 19.70 -15.15
CA THR A 199 -0.32 21.12 -15.06
C THR A 199 -1.84 21.28 -14.96
N LYS A 200 -2.31 22.48 -14.64
CA LYS A 200 -3.72 22.82 -14.58
C LYS A 200 -4.08 23.79 -15.70
N LYS A 201 -5.04 23.42 -16.54
CA LYS A 201 -5.63 24.28 -17.59
C LYS A 201 -7.12 24.36 -17.37
N LYS A 202 -7.68 25.56 -17.19
CA LYS A 202 -9.12 25.78 -16.88
C LYS A 202 -9.63 24.87 -15.74
N SER A 203 -8.85 24.78 -14.66
CA SER A 203 -9.13 23.93 -13.49
C SER A 203 -9.13 22.41 -13.74
N LYS A 204 -8.83 21.95 -14.96
CA LYS A 204 -8.64 20.53 -15.28
C LYS A 204 -7.17 20.14 -15.10
N ILE A 205 -6.93 19.00 -14.44
CA ILE A 205 -5.59 18.39 -14.36
C ILE A 205 -5.26 17.78 -15.71
N ILE A 206 -4.12 18.18 -16.28
CA ILE A 206 -3.54 17.60 -17.49
C ILE A 206 -2.30 16.80 -17.06
N GLU A 207 -2.37 15.48 -17.20
CA GLU A 207 -1.27 14.57 -16.84
C GLU A 207 -0.24 14.52 -17.97
N LEU A 208 0.97 15.00 -17.67
CA LEU A 208 2.05 15.15 -18.66
C LEU A 208 3.04 14.00 -18.62
N ALA A 209 3.31 13.46 -17.44
CA ALA A 209 4.15 12.28 -17.30
C ALA A 209 3.84 11.53 -16.02
N ARG A 210 4.02 10.21 -16.03
CA ARG A 210 3.81 9.34 -14.87
C ARG A 210 4.87 8.25 -14.85
N GLY A 211 5.29 7.84 -13.67
CA GLY A 211 6.20 6.73 -13.52
C GLY A 211 6.33 6.24 -12.09
N GLY A 212 7.19 5.25 -11.90
CA GLY A 212 7.50 4.70 -10.60
C GLY A 212 8.25 3.37 -10.64
N GLU A 213 8.53 2.84 -9.46
CA GLU A 213 9.21 1.57 -9.24
C GLU A 213 8.24 0.39 -9.31
N TYR A 214 8.62 -0.69 -9.98
CA TYR A 214 7.80 -1.88 -10.21
C TYR A 214 8.62 -3.17 -10.15
N ASN A 215 9.26 -3.39 -9.00
CA ASN A 215 10.25 -4.45 -8.78
C ASN A 215 9.68 -5.88 -8.94
N SER A 216 8.36 -6.03 -8.79
CA SER A 216 7.67 -7.32 -8.86
C SER A 216 6.95 -7.59 -10.17
N LEU A 217 7.02 -6.67 -11.14
CA LEU A 217 6.32 -6.81 -12.40
C LEU A 217 6.77 -8.05 -13.18
N LEU A 218 8.08 -8.24 -13.36
CA LEU A 218 8.60 -9.38 -14.11
C LEU A 218 8.28 -10.73 -13.45
N ARG A 219 8.30 -10.79 -12.11
CA ARG A 219 7.84 -11.99 -11.39
C ARG A 219 6.37 -12.29 -11.67
N THR A 220 5.53 -11.26 -11.69
CA THR A 220 4.09 -11.39 -12.01
C THR A 220 3.87 -11.91 -13.44
N LEU A 221 4.82 -11.64 -14.35
CA LEU A 221 4.82 -12.10 -15.73
C LEU A 221 5.51 -13.47 -15.94
N GLY A 222 5.89 -14.18 -14.87
CA GLY A 222 6.43 -15.55 -14.95
C GLY A 222 7.95 -15.67 -14.73
N TYR A 223 8.65 -14.57 -14.43
CA TYR A 223 10.06 -14.66 -14.04
C TYR A 223 10.22 -15.19 -12.61
N THR A 224 11.36 -15.80 -12.30
CA THR A 224 11.56 -16.56 -11.04
C THR A 224 11.85 -15.69 -9.80
N LYS A 225 12.23 -14.42 -9.98
CA LYS A 225 12.60 -13.51 -8.89
C LYS A 225 12.15 -12.07 -9.14
N ASP A 226 12.13 -11.25 -8.09
CA ASP A 226 11.97 -9.80 -8.24
C ASP A 226 13.21 -9.22 -8.96
N ILE A 227 12.98 -8.26 -9.87
CA ILE A 227 14.04 -7.48 -10.51
C ILE A 227 13.77 -6.00 -10.22
N PRO A 228 14.69 -5.28 -9.58
CA PRO A 228 14.55 -3.85 -9.38
C PRO A 228 14.33 -3.14 -10.71
N ALA A 229 13.21 -2.43 -10.84
CA ALA A 229 12.80 -1.80 -12.08
C ALA A 229 12.11 -0.48 -11.79
N ILE A 230 12.42 0.55 -12.58
CA ILE A 230 11.80 1.86 -12.51
C ILE A 230 11.65 2.41 -13.93
N GLY A 231 10.54 3.07 -14.20
CA GLY A 231 10.23 3.62 -15.51
C GLY A 231 9.20 4.73 -15.41
N GLY A 232 8.98 5.40 -16.53
CA GLY A 232 7.91 6.37 -16.67
C GLY A 232 7.70 6.74 -18.13
N ALA A 233 6.57 7.35 -18.40
CA ALA A 233 6.17 7.76 -19.74
C ALA A 233 5.75 9.22 -19.74
N ILE A 234 6.01 9.89 -20.86
CA ILE A 234 5.54 11.23 -21.15
C ILE A 234 4.33 11.09 -22.08
N ASN A 235 3.24 11.79 -21.76
CA ASN A 235 2.04 11.83 -22.57
C ASN A 235 2.20 12.86 -23.70
N LEU A 236 2.68 12.41 -24.86
CA LEU A 236 2.90 13.28 -26.01
C LEU A 236 1.61 13.93 -26.52
N ASN A 237 0.47 13.24 -26.44
CA ASN A 237 -0.81 13.79 -26.87
C ASN A 237 -1.21 15.00 -26.03
N GLU A 238 -1.09 14.91 -24.70
CA GLU A 238 -1.38 16.06 -23.82
C GLU A 238 -0.34 17.18 -23.99
N LEU A 239 0.91 16.86 -24.29
CA LEU A 239 1.93 17.88 -24.58
C LEU A 239 1.68 18.65 -25.87
N ILE A 240 1.27 17.97 -26.93
CA ILE A 240 0.97 18.59 -28.22
C ILE A 240 -0.27 19.49 -28.12
N ASN A 241 -1.24 19.11 -27.26
CA ASN A 241 -2.51 19.82 -27.09
C ASN A 241 -2.54 20.81 -25.90
N LEU A 242 -1.39 21.03 -25.25
CA LEU A 242 -1.27 21.83 -24.03
C LEU A 242 -1.60 23.31 -24.25
#